data_AF-A0A962WX94-F1
#
_entry.id   AF-A0A962WX94-F1
#
_cell.length_a   1.000
_cell.length_b   1.000
_cell.length_c   1.000
_cell.angle_alpha   90.00
_cell.angle_beta   90.00
_cell.angle_gamma   90.00
#
_symmetry.space_group_name_H-M   'P 1'
#
loop_
_entity.id
_entity.type
_entity.pdbx_description
1 polymer ?
#
loop_
_entity_poly.entity_id
_entity_poly.type
_entity_poly.pdbx_seq_one_letter_code
_entity_poly.pdbx_strand_id
1 'polypeptide(L)'
;MTDFRHTLQATLRRLNLLFLMLLASLSVHADETFVQLGELVTDPASGKLTLSLSTEGRDYDLLLQASQVTANTSATGSRFYQGTVIGDEASWVRLGINDNGVSGYLKAFGELLELDQASSLSNRHSLRKIEADTLTEGTDRVLMPPVDRQQTFAESYRSARQSLTVRAAGEAGQVSRVIRIGIVVDSRFDAFNNGNGLDKAINIINAVDGVYQEQFGLAIRLESAIVLAPENDPFLDMSGSIEQVLRAFRSYSLERPELSEDMGLLHLFTGSRDDNNIIGLSWINSVCRKDGYNVSVSTPFAQQMLLAAHEMGHNLGAVHDDDASCEVEYDKVMWPNISSATSSEFSGCSKNAIMPKLSASCNLDNIDLGISLSVTQQSLKKKTRTVRVSVNNNDTLRSARAVVSVNRFSTDTIPLAIPSACSYFADTMTCDHGTIPANAKHEIDIELSVPEGGEQMITSEIETETFADLSVFNNSASMDINNPTAVEAADNSTTQANAQSGGSGGGGGSAGILLFILLLSLSGVRNLRPAHEQHATKGYRS
;
A
#
# COMPACT_ATOMS: atom_id res chain seq x y z
N MET A 1 48.77 -41.28 28.50
CA MET A 1 47.49 -40.90 29.15
C MET A 1 47.05 -39.47 28.84
N THR A 2 47.97 -38.56 28.54
CA THR A 2 47.70 -37.16 28.13
C THR A 2 47.14 -37.04 26.70
N ASP A 3 47.62 -37.89 25.79
CA ASP A 3 47.21 -37.85 24.37
C ASP A 3 45.73 -38.22 24.15
N PHE A 4 45.24 -39.23 24.89
CA PHE A 4 43.86 -39.70 24.79
C PHE A 4 42.83 -38.67 25.31
N ARG A 5 43.22 -37.81 26.25
CA ARG A 5 42.34 -36.76 26.80
C ARG A 5 42.16 -35.60 25.82
N HIS A 6 43.19 -35.25 25.05
CA HIS A 6 43.10 -34.20 24.03
C HIS A 6 42.23 -34.61 22.85
N THR A 7 42.36 -35.86 22.39
CA THR A 7 41.53 -36.37 21.29
C THR A 7 40.06 -36.44 21.70
N LEU A 8 39.75 -36.93 22.91
CA LEU A 8 38.37 -37.03 23.40
C LEU A 8 37.70 -35.66 23.59
N GLN A 9 38.43 -34.64 24.07
CA GLN A 9 37.92 -33.27 24.19
C GLN A 9 37.66 -32.61 22.82
N ALA A 10 38.49 -32.89 21.81
CA ALA A 10 38.28 -32.40 20.46
C ALA A 10 37.06 -33.05 19.79
N THR A 11 36.84 -34.36 20.01
CA THR A 11 35.65 -35.06 19.47
C THR A 11 34.36 -34.59 20.15
N LEU A 12 34.37 -34.39 21.47
CA LEU A 12 33.21 -33.89 22.22
C LEU A 12 32.85 -32.44 21.83
N ARG A 13 33.85 -31.58 21.57
CA ARG A 13 33.60 -30.21 21.04
C ARG A 13 33.00 -30.21 19.64
N ARG A 14 33.44 -31.12 18.76
CA ARG A 14 32.85 -31.28 17.41
C ARG A 14 31.43 -31.84 17.47
N LEU A 15 31.16 -32.78 18.38
CA LEU A 15 29.80 -33.30 18.59
C LEU A 15 28.86 -32.22 19.16
N ASN A 16 29.33 -31.39 20.10
CA ASN A 16 28.56 -30.26 20.61
C ASN A 16 28.31 -29.18 19.56
N LEU A 17 29.28 -28.89 18.67
CA LEU A 17 29.06 -27.96 17.55
C LEU A 17 28.07 -28.51 16.53
N LEU A 18 28.14 -29.80 16.21
CA LEU A 18 27.15 -30.44 15.32
C LEU A 18 25.77 -30.47 15.96
N PHE A 19 25.66 -30.73 17.27
CA PHE A 19 24.39 -30.72 17.98
C PHE A 19 23.82 -29.30 18.13
N LEU A 20 24.65 -28.28 18.34
CA LEU A 20 24.24 -26.87 18.28
C LEU A 20 23.83 -26.43 16.89
N MET A 21 24.51 -26.88 15.82
CA MET A 21 24.10 -26.60 14.44
C MET A 21 22.82 -27.35 14.06
N LEU A 22 22.63 -28.58 14.55
CA LEU A 22 21.40 -29.35 14.34
C LEU A 22 20.23 -28.74 15.11
N LEU A 23 20.46 -28.26 16.34
CA LEU A 23 19.47 -27.52 17.12
C LEU A 23 19.20 -26.14 16.52
N ALA A 24 20.21 -25.41 16.03
CA ALA A 24 20.00 -24.14 15.32
C ALA A 24 19.23 -24.35 14.01
N SER A 25 19.47 -25.44 13.28
CA SER A 25 18.67 -25.78 12.10
C SER A 25 17.28 -26.32 12.45
N LEU A 26 17.09 -27.00 13.58
CA LEU A 26 15.75 -27.41 14.07
C LEU A 26 14.96 -26.23 14.67
N SER A 27 15.63 -25.21 15.22
CA SER A 27 15.01 -24.00 15.77
C SER A 27 14.65 -22.96 14.70
N VAL A 28 15.36 -22.93 13.56
CA VAL A 28 15.06 -22.02 12.44
C VAL A 28 13.80 -22.46 11.65
N HIS A 29 13.26 -23.66 11.89
CA HIS A 29 12.11 -24.20 11.15
C HIS A 29 10.83 -24.32 11.99
N ALA A 30 10.78 -23.74 13.20
CA ALA A 30 9.65 -23.95 14.11
C ALA A 30 8.45 -23.00 13.86
N ASP A 31 8.64 -21.90 13.12
CA ASP A 31 7.61 -20.86 12.93
C ASP A 31 7.33 -20.49 11.46
N GLU A 32 7.99 -21.15 10.50
CA GLU A 32 7.65 -21.02 9.09
C GLU A 32 6.41 -21.86 8.76
N THR A 33 5.25 -21.20 8.72
CA THR A 33 4.04 -21.86 8.21
C THR A 33 4.08 -21.84 6.70
N PHE A 34 4.28 -23.01 6.10
CA PHE A 34 4.21 -23.15 4.65
C PHE A 34 2.78 -22.89 4.17
N VAL A 35 2.69 -22.18 3.05
CA VAL A 35 1.42 -21.79 2.44
C VAL A 35 1.22 -22.59 1.18
N GLN A 36 0.02 -23.14 1.02
CA GLN A 36 -0.45 -23.62 -0.26
C GLN A 36 -1.18 -22.48 -0.97
N LEU A 37 -0.69 -22.12 -2.17
CA LEU A 37 -1.35 -21.16 -3.04
C LEU A 37 -2.47 -21.85 -3.84
N GLY A 38 -3.64 -21.24 -3.86
CA GLY A 38 -4.72 -21.56 -4.79
C GLY A 38 -4.44 -21.05 -6.21
N GLU A 39 -5.35 -21.35 -7.12
CA GLU A 39 -5.31 -20.80 -8.48
C GLU A 39 -5.68 -19.31 -8.46
N LEU A 40 -4.97 -18.51 -9.25
CA LEU A 40 -5.31 -17.11 -9.46
C LEU A 40 -6.51 -17.04 -10.42
N VAL A 41 -7.67 -16.67 -9.90
CA VAL A 41 -8.92 -16.61 -10.67
C VAL A 41 -9.26 -15.16 -10.99
N THR A 42 -9.35 -14.83 -12.27
CA THR A 42 -9.78 -13.49 -12.72
C THR A 42 -11.28 -13.48 -12.98
N ASP A 43 -11.98 -12.50 -12.41
CA ASP A 43 -13.35 -12.18 -12.80
C ASP A 43 -13.34 -11.37 -14.11
N PRO A 44 -13.89 -11.92 -15.23
CA PRO A 44 -13.90 -11.23 -16.51
C PRO A 44 -14.73 -9.94 -16.52
N ALA A 45 -15.71 -9.80 -15.61
CA ALA A 45 -16.60 -8.66 -15.59
C ALA A 45 -16.01 -7.47 -14.82
N SER A 46 -15.37 -7.73 -13.68
CA SER A 46 -14.79 -6.68 -12.83
C SER A 46 -13.28 -6.48 -13.03
N GLY A 47 -12.59 -7.43 -13.67
CA GLY A 47 -11.12 -7.43 -13.77
C GLY A 47 -10.41 -7.69 -12.44
N LYS A 48 -11.14 -7.96 -11.35
CA LYS A 48 -10.59 -8.34 -10.04
C LYS A 48 -10.08 -9.78 -10.09
N LEU A 49 -9.08 -10.07 -9.27
CA LEU A 49 -8.54 -11.41 -9.11
C LEU A 49 -8.80 -11.93 -7.71
N THR A 50 -8.96 -13.25 -7.60
CA THR A 50 -9.02 -13.94 -6.31
C THR A 50 -7.82 -14.87 -6.19
N LEU A 51 -7.19 -14.88 -5.02
CA LEU A 51 -6.11 -15.81 -4.67
C LEU A 51 -6.37 -16.35 -3.27
N SER A 52 -6.40 -17.67 -3.09
CA SER A 52 -6.51 -18.29 -1.77
C SER A 52 -5.12 -18.67 -1.25
N LEU A 53 -4.85 -18.35 0.02
CA LEU A 53 -3.67 -18.79 0.76
C LEU A 53 -4.13 -19.73 1.87
N SER A 54 -3.69 -20.98 1.87
CA SER A 54 -4.01 -21.93 2.92
C SER A 54 -2.78 -22.22 3.78
N THR A 55 -2.90 -22.00 5.09
CA THR A 55 -1.88 -22.38 6.09
C THR A 55 -2.41 -23.47 7.03
N GLU A 56 -1.55 -24.07 7.86
CA GLU A 56 -1.98 -25.01 8.88
C GLU A 56 -2.83 -24.30 9.97
N GLY A 57 -4.13 -24.16 9.71
CA GLY A 57 -5.11 -23.65 10.67
C GLY A 57 -5.88 -22.41 10.24
N ARG A 58 -5.58 -21.80 9.09
CA ARG A 58 -6.35 -20.66 8.55
C ARG A 58 -6.23 -20.55 7.03
N ASP A 59 -7.34 -20.24 6.39
CA ASP A 59 -7.40 -19.84 4.98
C ASP A 59 -7.57 -18.33 4.86
N TYR A 60 -6.90 -17.73 3.88
CA TYR A 60 -7.04 -16.33 3.50
C TYR A 60 -7.47 -16.25 2.04
N ASP A 61 -8.71 -15.86 1.80
CA ASP A 61 -9.19 -15.59 0.45
C ASP A 61 -8.98 -14.12 0.13
N LEU A 62 -8.11 -13.84 -0.83
CA LEU A 62 -7.68 -12.48 -1.16
C LEU A 62 -8.47 -11.99 -2.37
N LEU A 63 -9.06 -10.80 -2.26
CA LEU A 63 -9.64 -10.08 -3.40
C LEU A 63 -8.66 -9.00 -3.84
N LEU A 64 -8.15 -9.14 -5.06
CA LEU A 64 -7.03 -8.37 -5.61
C LEU A 64 -7.43 -7.55 -6.83
N GLN A 65 -6.72 -6.45 -7.04
CA GLN A 65 -6.73 -5.62 -8.24
C GLN A 65 -5.32 -5.11 -8.51
N ALA A 66 -5.05 -4.59 -9.72
CA ALA A 66 -3.76 -3.97 -10.03
C ALA A 66 -3.44 -2.84 -9.04
N SER A 67 -2.21 -2.81 -8.54
CA SER A 67 -1.76 -1.77 -7.61
C SER A 67 -1.70 -0.42 -8.31
N GLN A 68 -2.25 0.61 -7.66
CA GLN A 68 -2.19 1.98 -8.14
C GLN A 68 -0.82 2.62 -7.94
N VAL A 69 0.01 2.04 -7.05
CA VAL A 69 1.39 2.47 -6.84
C VAL A 69 2.16 2.38 -8.15
N THR A 70 2.01 1.30 -8.91
CA THR A 70 2.82 1.00 -10.10
C THR A 70 2.12 1.33 -11.42
N ALA A 71 1.01 2.07 -11.41
CA ALA A 71 0.19 2.33 -12.60
C ALA A 71 0.99 2.95 -13.77
N ASN A 72 2.07 3.68 -13.47
CA ASN A 72 2.91 4.38 -14.45
C ASN A 72 4.29 3.73 -14.67
N THR A 73 4.56 2.56 -14.08
CA THR A 73 5.89 1.92 -14.16
C THR A 73 5.86 0.61 -14.93
N SER A 74 6.57 0.55 -16.06
CA SER A 74 6.73 -0.68 -16.86
C SER A 74 8.02 -1.45 -16.57
N ALA A 75 8.67 -1.17 -15.42
CA ALA A 75 10.10 -1.44 -15.22
C ALA A 75 10.45 -2.87 -14.79
N THR A 76 9.49 -3.78 -14.67
CA THR A 76 9.73 -5.13 -14.12
C THR A 76 8.99 -6.23 -14.89
N GLY A 77 9.45 -7.48 -14.75
CA GLY A 77 8.70 -8.67 -15.16
C GLY A 77 7.58 -9.05 -14.18
N SER A 78 7.45 -8.33 -13.07
CA SER A 78 6.47 -8.56 -12.02
C SER A 78 5.20 -7.73 -12.22
N ARG A 79 4.07 -8.27 -11.74
CA ARG A 79 2.81 -7.55 -11.62
C ARG A 79 2.50 -7.31 -10.15
N PHE A 80 2.16 -6.07 -9.81
CA PHE A 80 1.86 -5.70 -8.44
C PHE A 80 0.36 -5.49 -8.24
N TYR A 81 -0.13 -5.95 -7.10
CA TYR A 81 -1.53 -6.01 -6.75
C TYR A 81 -1.76 -5.38 -5.38
N GLN A 82 -2.95 -4.83 -5.23
CA GLN A 82 -3.51 -4.38 -3.96
C GLN A 82 -4.86 -5.06 -3.74
N GLY A 83 -5.31 -5.16 -2.49
CA GLY A 83 -6.56 -5.86 -2.21
C GLY A 83 -6.94 -5.89 -0.74
N THR A 84 -7.88 -6.78 -0.43
CA THR A 84 -8.39 -7.08 0.92
C THR A 84 -8.52 -8.58 1.10
N VAL A 85 -8.65 -9.02 2.34
CA VAL A 85 -9.01 -10.39 2.72
C VAL A 85 -10.53 -10.47 2.87
N ILE A 86 -11.15 -11.42 2.17
CA ILE A 86 -12.59 -11.67 2.26
C ILE A 86 -12.94 -12.04 3.70
N GLY A 87 -13.92 -11.32 4.27
CA GLY A 87 -14.33 -11.48 5.66
C GLY A 87 -13.61 -10.58 6.66
N ASP A 88 -12.68 -9.74 6.21
CA ASP A 88 -12.05 -8.69 7.03
C ASP A 88 -12.00 -7.35 6.28
N GLU A 89 -12.99 -6.50 6.52
CA GLU A 89 -13.12 -5.20 5.83
C GLU A 89 -12.03 -4.19 6.22
N ALA A 90 -11.36 -4.38 7.36
CA ALA A 90 -10.25 -3.53 7.79
C ALA A 90 -8.89 -3.99 7.25
N SER A 91 -8.86 -5.12 6.55
CA SER A 91 -7.63 -5.69 6.00
C SER A 91 -7.13 -4.90 4.80
N TRP A 92 -5.84 -5.07 4.52
CA TRP A 92 -5.28 -4.74 3.22
C TRP A 92 -4.24 -5.77 2.80
N VAL A 93 -4.09 -5.92 1.49
CA VAL A 93 -3.20 -6.88 0.83
C VAL A 93 -2.38 -6.13 -0.20
N ARG A 94 -1.08 -6.43 -0.29
CA ARG A 94 -0.11 -5.80 -1.19
C ARG A 94 0.87 -6.87 -1.68
N LEU A 95 0.72 -7.32 -2.92
CA LEU A 95 1.47 -8.46 -3.47
C LEU A 95 2.19 -8.11 -4.77
N GLY A 96 3.32 -8.75 -5.02
CA GLY A 96 3.99 -8.85 -6.30
C GLY A 96 3.93 -10.30 -6.78
N ILE A 97 3.58 -10.50 -8.04
CA ILE A 97 3.46 -11.80 -8.69
C ILE A 97 4.30 -11.82 -9.95
N ASN A 98 5.15 -12.83 -10.08
CA ASN A 98 5.94 -13.11 -11.28
C ASN A 98 6.09 -14.61 -11.51
N ASP A 99 6.88 -14.97 -12.52
CA ASP A 99 7.16 -16.38 -12.87
C ASP A 99 7.83 -17.15 -11.73
N ASN A 100 8.54 -16.46 -10.84
CA ASN A 100 9.19 -17.07 -9.69
C ASN A 100 8.18 -17.32 -8.57
N GLY A 101 7.17 -16.47 -8.35
CA GLY A 101 6.11 -16.73 -7.38
C GLY A 101 5.38 -15.48 -6.90
N VAL A 102 4.71 -15.61 -5.75
CA VAL A 102 4.00 -14.52 -5.06
C VAL A 102 4.82 -14.09 -3.84
N SER A 103 4.98 -12.79 -3.64
CA SER A 103 5.57 -12.22 -2.42
C SER A 103 4.86 -10.92 -2.06
N GLY A 104 4.94 -10.49 -0.80
CA GLY A 104 4.35 -9.24 -0.36
C GLY A 104 3.86 -9.28 1.08
N TYR A 105 2.85 -8.46 1.38
CA TYR A 105 2.41 -8.17 2.74
C TYR A 105 0.90 -8.15 2.85
N LEU A 106 0.39 -8.55 4.01
CA LEU A 106 -1.02 -8.53 4.35
C LEU A 106 -1.19 -7.99 5.77
N LYS A 107 -2.06 -7.01 5.97
CA LYS A 107 -2.63 -6.71 7.28
C LYS A 107 -3.99 -7.38 7.34
N ALA A 108 -4.12 -8.42 8.14
CA ALA A 108 -5.33 -9.23 8.21
C ALA A 108 -5.60 -9.69 9.65
N PHE A 109 -6.85 -9.57 10.08
CA PHE A 109 -7.33 -9.90 11.42
C PHE A 109 -6.51 -9.25 12.55
N GLY A 110 -6.02 -8.03 12.30
CA GLY A 110 -5.15 -7.28 13.21
C GLY A 110 -3.66 -7.60 13.11
N GLU A 111 -3.29 -8.66 12.39
CA GLU A 111 -1.90 -9.13 12.26
C GLU A 111 -1.25 -8.64 10.97
N LEU A 112 0.05 -8.33 11.05
CA LEU A 112 0.87 -8.01 9.88
C LEU A 112 1.65 -9.25 9.47
N LEU A 113 1.44 -9.70 8.24
CA LEU A 113 1.98 -10.93 7.69
C LEU A 113 2.84 -10.61 6.46
N GLU A 114 3.98 -11.30 6.35
CA GLU A 114 4.84 -11.31 5.16
C GLU A 114 4.64 -12.64 4.44
N LEU A 115 4.30 -12.56 3.16
CA LEU A 115 4.30 -13.68 2.24
C LEU A 115 5.62 -13.63 1.47
N ASP A 116 6.45 -14.64 1.62
CA ASP A 116 7.72 -14.73 0.89
C ASP A 116 7.89 -16.09 0.23
N GLN A 117 8.82 -16.16 -0.71
CA GLN A 117 9.22 -17.41 -1.33
C GLN A 117 10.32 -18.06 -0.50
N ALA A 118 10.12 -19.30 -0.07
CA ALA A 118 11.07 -20.00 0.78
C ALA A 118 12.41 -20.19 0.04
N SER A 119 13.48 -19.61 0.57
CA SER A 119 14.80 -19.49 -0.08
C SER A 119 15.47 -20.81 -0.46
N SER A 120 14.99 -21.96 0.06
CA SER A 120 15.59 -23.28 -0.16
C SER A 120 14.82 -24.19 -1.12
N LEU A 121 13.60 -23.84 -1.54
CA LEU A 121 12.75 -24.71 -2.37
C LEU A 121 11.95 -23.90 -3.39
N SER A 122 12.24 -24.09 -4.68
CA SER A 122 11.40 -23.56 -5.76
C SER A 122 9.96 -24.06 -5.56
N ASN A 123 9.00 -23.14 -5.63
CA ASN A 123 7.55 -23.37 -5.48
C ASN A 123 7.03 -23.61 -4.05
N ARG A 124 7.77 -23.20 -2.99
CA ARG A 124 7.18 -23.12 -1.64
C ARG A 124 7.13 -21.67 -1.16
N HIS A 125 6.00 -21.32 -0.57
CA HIS A 125 5.76 -20.01 0.04
C HIS A 125 5.66 -20.17 1.56
N SER A 126 6.11 -19.15 2.28
CA SER A 126 5.91 -19.02 3.72
C SER A 126 5.05 -17.79 3.98
N LEU A 127 4.12 -17.91 4.92
CA LEU A 127 3.39 -16.76 5.46
C LEU A 127 3.78 -16.65 6.92
N ARG A 128 4.53 -15.60 7.22
CA ARG A 128 5.12 -15.38 8.54
C ARG A 128 4.52 -14.11 9.12
N LYS A 129 4.16 -14.17 10.40
CA LYS A 129 3.86 -12.94 11.13
C LYS A 129 5.13 -12.11 11.22
N ILE A 130 5.06 -10.80 10.97
CA ILE A 130 6.18 -9.88 11.19
C ILE A 130 6.29 -9.60 12.69
N GLU A 131 6.37 -10.67 13.49
CA GLU A 131 6.65 -10.69 14.91
C GLU A 131 7.52 -11.92 15.23
N ALA A 132 8.24 -11.81 16.34
CA ALA A 132 8.82 -12.88 17.15
C ALA A 132 10.21 -13.49 16.84
N ASP A 133 10.68 -13.79 15.61
CA ASP A 133 11.76 -14.80 15.54
C ASP A 133 13.23 -14.38 15.26
N THR A 134 13.56 -13.09 15.19
CA THR A 134 14.98 -12.65 15.34
C THR A 134 15.08 -11.20 15.80
N LEU A 135 15.81 -10.98 16.91
CA LEU A 135 16.25 -9.65 17.35
C LEU A 135 17.41 -9.17 16.46
N THR A 136 17.14 -8.81 15.21
CA THR A 136 18.01 -7.87 14.52
C THR A 136 17.54 -6.48 14.89
N GLU A 137 18.11 -5.89 15.93
CA GLU A 137 17.92 -4.47 16.22
C GLU A 137 18.81 -3.67 15.25
N GLY A 138 18.20 -2.72 14.55
CA GLY A 138 18.91 -1.69 13.82
C GLY A 138 18.52 -0.32 14.36
N THR A 139 19.50 0.58 14.43
CA THR A 139 19.27 1.96 14.86
C THR A 139 19.05 2.83 13.64
N ASP A 140 18.00 3.64 13.67
CA ASP A 140 17.83 4.72 12.70
C ASP A 140 18.54 6.01 13.17
N ARG A 141 18.86 6.89 12.21
CA ARG A 141 19.25 8.28 12.47
C ARG A 141 18.41 9.21 11.60
N VAL A 142 18.24 10.45 12.07
CA VAL A 142 17.55 11.50 11.30
C VAL A 142 18.39 12.76 11.21
N LEU A 143 18.34 13.45 10.06
CA LEU A 143 19.02 14.71 9.83
C LEU A 143 18.05 15.87 9.61
N MET A 144 18.38 17.04 10.15
CA MET A 144 17.62 18.27 9.89
C MET A 144 18.17 18.99 8.65
N PRO A 145 17.35 19.24 7.62
CA PRO A 145 17.80 20.02 6.47
C PRO A 145 17.96 21.50 6.86
N PRO A 146 18.77 22.28 6.11
CA PRO A 146 18.79 23.73 6.27
C PRO A 146 17.40 24.32 6.11
N VAL A 147 17.09 25.37 6.89
CA VAL A 147 15.79 26.06 6.82
C VAL A 147 15.51 26.48 5.39
N ASP A 148 14.40 26.01 4.84
CA ASP A 148 13.93 26.45 3.54
C ASP A 148 13.34 27.86 3.69
N ARG A 149 14.11 28.87 3.26
CA ARG A 149 13.66 30.26 3.27
C ARG A 149 12.69 30.60 2.13
N GLN A 150 12.43 29.65 1.22
CA GLN A 150 11.44 29.81 0.16
C GLN A 150 10.03 29.39 0.59
N GLN A 151 9.85 28.70 1.73
CA GLN A 151 8.52 28.45 2.29
C GLN A 151 7.85 29.78 2.65
N THR A 152 6.87 30.17 1.84
CA THR A 152 6.15 31.42 1.98
C THR A 152 5.07 31.30 3.06
N PHE A 153 4.74 32.42 3.71
CA PHE A 153 3.59 32.50 4.62
C PHE A 153 2.28 32.04 3.96
N ALA A 154 2.14 32.21 2.65
CA ALA A 154 0.99 31.78 1.86
C ALA A 154 0.87 30.24 1.77
N GLU A 155 1.98 29.51 1.61
CA GLU A 155 2.00 28.04 1.61
C GLU A 155 1.67 27.49 3.00
N SER A 156 2.19 28.12 4.06
CA SER A 156 1.85 27.78 5.44
C SER A 156 0.35 27.98 5.73
N TYR A 157 -0.24 29.08 5.25
CA TYR A 157 -1.66 29.37 5.44
C TYR A 157 -2.59 28.45 4.63
N ARG A 158 -2.22 28.10 3.38
CA ARG A 158 -2.97 27.11 2.56
C ARG A 158 -2.94 25.73 3.19
N SER A 159 -1.78 25.28 3.66
CA SER A 159 -1.60 24.01 4.36
C SER A 159 -2.50 23.94 5.60
N ALA A 160 -2.60 25.03 6.37
CA ALA A 160 -3.47 25.10 7.54
C ALA A 160 -4.97 24.99 7.18
N ARG A 161 -5.44 25.58 6.08
CA ARG A 161 -6.85 25.49 5.64
C ARG A 161 -7.20 24.14 4.99
N GLN A 162 -6.31 23.60 4.16
CA GLN A 162 -6.50 22.29 3.54
C GLN A 162 -6.45 21.16 4.57
N SER A 163 -5.77 21.37 5.70
CA SER A 163 -5.70 20.38 6.79
C SER A 163 -7.06 19.97 7.35
N LEU A 164 -8.08 20.83 7.34
CA LEU A 164 -9.41 20.48 7.86
C LEU A 164 -10.15 19.51 6.96
N THR A 165 -10.13 19.72 5.64
CA THR A 165 -10.77 18.82 4.67
C THR A 165 -10.03 17.49 4.57
N VAL A 166 -8.69 17.53 4.61
CA VAL A 166 -7.85 16.33 4.65
C VAL A 166 -8.10 15.53 5.93
N ARG A 167 -8.20 16.19 7.09
CA ARG A 167 -8.55 15.53 8.36
C ARG A 167 -9.94 14.92 8.32
N ALA A 168 -10.94 15.63 7.82
CA ALA A 168 -12.30 15.12 7.70
C ALA A 168 -12.39 13.89 6.78
N ALA A 169 -11.65 13.88 5.67
CA ALA A 169 -11.58 12.73 4.77
C ALA A 169 -10.83 11.54 5.42
N GLY A 170 -9.73 11.81 6.13
CA GLY A 170 -9.01 10.79 6.90
C GLY A 170 -9.84 10.19 8.04
N GLU A 171 -10.60 11.01 8.78
CA GLU A 171 -11.55 10.55 9.82
C GLU A 171 -12.68 9.70 9.22
N ALA A 172 -13.03 9.93 7.95
CA ALA A 172 -13.99 9.11 7.21
C ALA A 172 -13.37 7.82 6.61
N GLY A 173 -12.09 7.55 6.89
CA GLY A 173 -11.36 6.40 6.34
C GLY A 173 -11.11 6.49 4.83
N GLN A 174 -11.16 7.69 4.25
CA GLN A 174 -11.01 7.91 2.81
C GLN A 174 -9.58 8.32 2.46
N VAL A 175 -9.04 7.70 1.41
CA VAL A 175 -7.80 8.17 0.78
C VAL A 175 -8.08 9.50 0.09
N SER A 176 -7.50 10.57 0.61
CA SER A 176 -7.78 11.94 0.16
C SER A 176 -6.61 12.58 -0.60
N ARG A 177 -5.41 12.01 -0.48
CA ARG A 177 -4.20 12.57 -1.06
C ARG A 177 -3.36 11.49 -1.71
N VAL A 178 -2.64 11.86 -2.75
CA VAL A 178 -1.62 11.02 -3.39
C VAL A 178 -0.29 11.75 -3.36
N ILE A 179 0.73 11.10 -2.79
CA ILE A 179 2.12 11.54 -2.89
C ILE A 179 2.79 10.81 -4.06
N ARG A 180 3.43 11.57 -4.93
CA ARG A 180 4.28 11.03 -6.00
C ARG A 180 5.67 10.78 -5.45
N ILE A 181 6.22 9.60 -5.70
CA ILE A 181 7.58 9.27 -5.27
C ILE A 181 8.41 8.72 -6.43
N GLY A 182 9.73 8.83 -6.29
CA GLY A 182 10.70 8.11 -7.10
C GLY A 182 11.54 7.18 -6.23
N ILE A 183 11.94 6.02 -6.76
CA ILE A 183 12.88 5.12 -6.09
C ILE A 183 14.13 4.90 -6.92
N VAL A 184 15.24 4.70 -6.23
CA VAL A 184 16.50 4.22 -6.82
C VAL A 184 16.93 2.96 -6.09
N VAL A 185 17.37 1.95 -6.85
CA VAL A 185 17.94 0.71 -6.35
C VAL A 185 19.41 0.71 -6.76
N ASP A 186 20.31 0.73 -5.79
CA ASP A 186 21.74 0.63 -6.10
C ASP A 186 22.14 -0.81 -6.45
N SER A 187 23.33 -0.95 -7.04
CA SER A 187 23.81 -2.24 -7.53
C SER A 187 24.06 -3.24 -6.40
N ARG A 188 24.35 -2.77 -5.18
CA ARG A 188 24.57 -3.63 -4.01
C ARG A 188 23.25 -4.17 -3.45
N PHE A 189 22.18 -3.37 -3.43
CA PHE A 189 20.85 -3.81 -3.04
C PHE A 189 20.29 -4.80 -4.06
N ASP A 190 20.49 -4.53 -5.35
CA ASP A 190 20.11 -5.45 -6.41
C ASP A 190 20.85 -6.79 -6.29
N ALA A 191 22.17 -6.76 -6.09
CA ALA A 191 22.97 -7.95 -5.84
C ALA A 191 22.54 -8.71 -4.57
N PHE A 192 22.20 -8.02 -3.48
CA PHE A 192 21.68 -8.63 -2.26
C PHE A 192 20.40 -9.43 -2.52
N ASN A 193 19.56 -8.95 -3.44
CA ASN A 193 18.31 -9.59 -3.83
C ASN A 193 18.45 -10.48 -5.09
N ASN A 194 19.68 -10.96 -5.37
CA ASN A 194 19.98 -11.85 -6.50
C ASN A 194 19.52 -11.29 -7.87
N GLY A 195 19.61 -9.98 -8.07
CA GLY A 195 19.16 -9.30 -9.31
C GLY A 195 17.67 -8.94 -9.36
N ASN A 196 16.95 -9.12 -8.25
CA ASN A 196 15.52 -8.77 -8.12
C ASN A 196 15.31 -7.56 -7.19
N GLY A 197 16.30 -6.66 -7.08
CA GLY A 197 16.25 -5.53 -6.16
C GLY A 197 15.08 -4.59 -6.45
N LEU A 198 14.79 -4.35 -7.74
CA LEU A 198 13.65 -3.52 -8.14
C LEU A 198 12.32 -4.12 -7.71
N ASP A 199 12.11 -5.42 -7.95
CA ASP A 199 10.88 -6.11 -7.55
C ASP A 199 10.69 -6.07 -6.03
N LYS A 200 11.77 -6.30 -5.26
CA LYS A 200 11.73 -6.20 -3.80
C LYS A 200 11.40 -4.77 -3.35
N ALA A 201 12.04 -3.76 -3.94
CA ALA A 201 11.81 -2.35 -3.62
C ALA A 201 10.36 -1.92 -3.90
N ILE A 202 9.80 -2.30 -5.06
CA ILE A 202 8.41 -1.99 -5.41
C ILE A 202 7.44 -2.72 -4.48
N ASN A 203 7.70 -3.99 -4.14
CA ASN A 203 6.88 -4.71 -3.15
C ASN A 203 6.87 -4.01 -1.78
N ILE A 204 8.03 -3.49 -1.35
CA ILE A 204 8.13 -2.70 -0.12
C ILE A 204 7.29 -1.43 -0.22
N ILE A 205 7.46 -0.63 -1.28
CA ILE A 205 6.66 0.59 -1.47
C ILE A 205 5.15 0.27 -1.56
N ASN A 206 4.78 -0.81 -2.23
CA ASN A 206 3.39 -1.26 -2.33
C ASN A 206 2.81 -1.56 -0.94
N ALA A 207 3.59 -2.15 -0.04
CA ALA A 207 3.18 -2.41 1.34
C ALA A 207 3.17 -1.15 2.20
N VAL A 208 4.15 -0.26 2.04
CA VAL A 208 4.16 1.07 2.69
C VAL A 208 2.91 1.86 2.29
N ASP A 209 2.47 1.80 1.04
CA ASP A 209 1.21 2.41 0.59
C ASP A 209 0.01 1.89 1.40
N GLY A 210 -0.07 0.59 1.68
CA GLY A 210 -1.11 0.03 2.54
C GLY A 210 -1.14 0.67 3.94
N VAL A 211 0.04 0.78 4.57
CA VAL A 211 0.18 1.43 5.89
C VAL A 211 -0.23 2.90 5.84
N TYR A 212 0.20 3.65 4.83
CA TYR A 212 -0.08 5.08 4.75
C TYR A 212 -1.53 5.40 4.38
N GLN A 213 -2.17 4.57 3.55
CA GLN A 213 -3.59 4.68 3.28
C GLN A 213 -4.40 4.42 4.55
N GLU A 214 -4.10 3.35 5.29
CA GLU A 214 -4.77 3.01 6.55
C GLU A 214 -4.60 4.08 7.62
N GLN A 215 -3.37 4.56 7.83
CA GLN A 215 -3.05 5.43 8.97
C GLN A 215 -3.31 6.93 8.71
N PHE A 216 -3.33 7.37 7.45
CA PHE A 216 -3.40 8.80 7.10
C PHE A 216 -4.36 9.13 5.95
N GLY A 217 -4.88 8.15 5.21
CA GLY A 217 -5.59 8.43 3.95
C GLY A 217 -4.68 9.05 2.88
N LEU A 218 -3.39 8.68 2.89
CA LEU A 218 -2.38 9.09 1.90
C LEU A 218 -1.99 7.88 1.07
N ALA A 219 -2.27 7.89 -0.22
CA ALA A 219 -1.76 6.89 -1.16
C ALA A 219 -0.41 7.32 -1.74
N ILE A 220 0.36 6.33 -2.15
CA ILE A 220 1.63 6.51 -2.85
C ILE A 220 1.42 6.19 -4.34
N ARG A 221 2.01 7.02 -5.20
CA ARG A 221 2.16 6.74 -6.62
C ARG A 221 3.64 6.75 -6.96
N LEU A 222 4.13 5.62 -7.47
CA LEU A 222 5.50 5.50 -7.96
C LEU A 222 5.55 6.01 -9.40
N GLU A 223 6.25 7.13 -9.60
CA GLU A 223 6.36 7.79 -10.90
C GLU A 223 7.69 7.47 -11.59
N SER A 224 8.73 7.15 -10.82
CA SER A 224 10.06 6.85 -11.34
C SER A 224 10.72 5.73 -10.55
N ALA A 225 11.35 4.79 -11.25
CA ALA A 225 12.09 3.70 -10.64
C ALA A 225 13.36 3.43 -11.45
N ILE A 226 14.52 3.57 -10.80
CA ILE A 226 15.83 3.44 -11.43
C ILE A 226 16.60 2.31 -10.77
N VAL A 227 17.20 1.43 -11.57
CA VAL A 227 18.14 0.41 -11.10
C VAL A 227 19.53 0.76 -11.63
N LEU A 228 20.51 0.78 -10.74
CA LEU A 228 21.89 1.09 -11.09
C LEU A 228 22.68 -0.19 -11.36
N ALA A 229 23.28 -0.26 -12.53
CA ALA A 229 24.29 -1.28 -12.82
C ALA A 229 25.61 -0.91 -12.11
N PRO A 230 26.42 -1.89 -11.66
CA PRO A 230 27.67 -1.64 -10.94
C PRO A 230 28.60 -0.61 -11.61
N GLU A 231 28.70 -0.64 -12.94
CA GLU A 231 29.55 0.27 -13.72
C GLU A 231 29.12 1.74 -13.70
N ASN A 232 27.86 2.02 -13.33
CA ASN A 232 27.27 3.36 -13.30
C ASN A 232 26.73 3.73 -11.91
N ASP A 233 27.05 2.93 -10.89
CA ASP A 233 26.59 3.13 -9.53
C ASP A 233 27.56 4.04 -8.74
N PRO A 234 27.22 5.31 -8.48
CA PRO A 234 28.10 6.22 -7.75
C PRO A 234 28.21 5.87 -6.26
N PHE A 235 27.37 4.95 -5.76
CA PHE A 235 27.35 4.50 -4.37
C PHE A 235 28.20 3.25 -4.15
N LEU A 236 28.54 2.51 -5.21
CA LEU A 236 29.20 1.20 -5.14
C LEU A 236 30.56 1.22 -4.43
N ASP A 237 31.37 2.26 -4.60
CA ASP A 237 32.72 2.35 -4.01
C ASP A 237 32.77 3.26 -2.79
N MET A 238 31.62 3.71 -2.29
CA MET A 238 31.56 4.50 -1.06
C MET A 238 31.91 3.60 0.13
N SER A 239 33.05 3.88 0.76
CA SER A 239 33.48 3.32 2.05
C SER A 239 32.93 4.10 3.25
N GLY A 240 31.88 4.88 3.03
CA GLY A 240 31.35 5.86 3.97
C GLY A 240 30.12 5.39 4.74
N SER A 241 29.78 6.16 5.78
CA SER A 241 28.53 6.05 6.53
C SER A 241 27.29 6.21 5.65
N ILE A 242 26.12 5.76 6.12
CA ILE A 242 24.83 5.98 5.45
C ILE A 242 24.53 7.47 5.28
N GLU A 243 25.05 8.34 6.14
CA GLU A 243 25.00 9.80 5.95
C GLU A 243 25.72 10.26 4.68
N GLN A 244 26.87 9.67 4.34
CA GLN A 244 27.57 9.99 3.10
C GLN A 244 26.79 9.50 1.88
N VAL A 245 26.16 8.33 1.97
CA VAL A 245 25.29 7.79 0.91
C VAL A 245 24.08 8.70 0.70
N LEU A 246 23.37 9.11 1.75
CA LEU A 246 22.23 10.02 1.66
C LEU A 246 22.61 11.37 1.02
N ARG A 247 23.78 11.92 1.38
CA ARG A 247 24.28 13.17 0.79
C ARG A 247 24.64 13.00 -0.68
N ALA A 248 25.23 11.86 -1.06
CA ALA A 248 25.50 11.56 -2.46
C ALA A 248 24.21 11.34 -3.26
N PHE A 249 23.21 10.67 -2.67
CA PHE A 249 21.91 10.45 -3.31
C PHE A 249 21.19 11.76 -3.58
N ARG A 250 21.23 12.71 -2.64
CA ARG A 250 20.76 14.09 -2.86
C ARG A 250 21.45 14.74 -4.06
N SER A 251 22.77 14.62 -4.19
CA SER A 251 23.49 15.18 -5.36
C SER A 251 23.08 14.49 -6.65
N TYR A 252 22.99 13.16 -6.63
CA TYR A 252 22.56 12.33 -7.75
C TYR A 252 21.15 12.72 -8.23
N SER A 253 20.19 12.93 -7.33
CA SER A 253 18.82 13.28 -7.69
C SER A 253 18.69 14.66 -8.33
N LEU A 254 19.54 15.62 -7.93
CA LEU A 254 19.56 16.97 -8.50
C LEU A 254 20.08 17.01 -9.94
N GLU A 255 20.84 16.00 -10.36
CA GLU A 255 21.40 15.88 -11.72
C GLU A 255 20.45 15.12 -12.66
N ARG A 256 19.28 14.66 -12.18
CA ARG A 256 18.37 13.75 -12.86
C ARG A 256 16.96 14.35 -13.00
N PRO A 257 16.59 14.87 -14.18
CA PRO A 257 15.24 15.38 -14.44
C PRO A 257 14.14 14.40 -14.03
N GLU A 258 14.33 13.11 -14.34
CA GLU A 258 13.40 12.02 -14.02
C GLU A 258 13.19 11.75 -12.52
N LEU A 259 13.98 12.37 -11.64
CA LEU A 259 13.84 12.31 -10.18
C LEU A 259 13.49 13.68 -9.56
N SER A 260 13.46 14.77 -10.34
CA SER A 260 13.36 16.13 -9.80
C SER A 260 12.04 16.86 -10.09
N GLU A 261 11.25 16.39 -11.06
CA GLU A 261 9.98 17.03 -11.40
C GLU A 261 8.83 16.52 -10.51
N ASP A 262 8.28 17.43 -9.68
CA ASP A 262 7.05 17.31 -8.89
C ASP A 262 6.89 16.06 -7.99
N MET A 263 7.98 15.36 -7.72
CA MET A 263 8.09 14.29 -6.71
C MET A 263 7.94 14.87 -5.30
N GLY A 264 7.11 14.23 -4.48
CA GLY A 264 7.00 14.54 -3.07
C GLY A 264 8.23 14.09 -2.29
N LEU A 265 8.73 12.88 -2.56
CA LEU A 265 9.99 12.40 -2.00
C LEU A 265 10.67 11.39 -2.91
N LEU A 266 11.93 11.10 -2.62
CA LEU A 266 12.74 10.10 -3.28
C LEU A 266 13.31 9.14 -2.24
N HIS A 267 13.38 7.86 -2.58
CA HIS A 267 13.92 6.85 -1.68
C HIS A 267 14.98 6.00 -2.37
N LEU A 268 16.13 5.83 -1.72
CA LEU A 268 17.20 4.96 -2.21
C LEU A 268 17.25 3.67 -1.37
N PHE A 269 17.04 2.54 -2.04
CA PHE A 269 17.35 1.24 -1.50
C PHE A 269 18.82 0.92 -1.78
N THR A 270 19.63 0.83 -0.73
CA THR A 270 21.09 0.67 -0.85
C THR A 270 21.61 -0.57 -0.14
N GLY A 271 22.48 -1.35 -0.79
CA GLY A 271 23.21 -2.42 -0.13
C GLY A 271 24.44 -1.95 0.65
N SER A 272 24.61 -0.63 0.82
CA SER A 272 25.67 -0.04 1.63
C SER A 272 25.55 -0.43 3.10
N ARG A 273 26.69 -0.45 3.80
CA ARG A 273 26.78 -0.83 5.21
C ARG A 273 27.30 0.34 6.01
N ASP A 274 26.81 0.49 7.23
CA ASP A 274 27.37 1.42 8.22
C ASP A 274 28.07 0.65 9.33
N ASP A 275 29.27 1.09 9.72
CA ASP A 275 30.01 0.47 10.84
C ASP A 275 29.29 0.61 12.19
N ASN A 276 28.35 1.56 12.31
CA ASN A 276 27.53 1.76 13.51
C ASN A 276 26.13 1.15 13.39
N ASN A 277 25.90 0.27 12.40
CA ASN A 277 24.61 -0.41 12.21
C ASN A 277 23.43 0.56 11.99
N ILE A 278 23.69 1.69 11.31
CA ILE A 278 22.66 2.58 10.81
C ILE A 278 21.97 1.91 9.63
N ILE A 279 20.68 1.60 9.78
CA ILE A 279 19.90 0.87 8.78
C ILE A 279 19.04 1.78 7.89
N GLY A 280 18.78 3.00 8.35
CA GLY A 280 17.98 4.02 7.69
C GLY A 280 18.57 5.41 7.93
N LEU A 281 18.26 6.34 7.03
CA LEU A 281 18.50 7.75 7.27
C LEU A 281 17.64 8.62 6.36
N SER A 282 17.04 9.63 6.96
CA SER A 282 16.17 10.56 6.26
C SER A 282 16.42 12.01 6.64
N TRP A 283 16.15 12.92 5.71
CA TRP A 283 16.01 14.34 6.02
C TRP A 283 14.60 14.60 6.52
N ILE A 284 14.48 15.05 7.77
CA ILE A 284 13.16 15.29 8.37
C ILE A 284 12.46 16.50 7.76
N ASN A 285 11.12 16.41 7.64
CA ASN A 285 10.26 17.52 7.23
C ASN A 285 10.72 18.15 5.90
N SER A 286 10.94 17.30 4.91
CA SER A 286 11.55 17.67 3.64
C SER A 286 10.71 17.34 2.41
N VAL A 287 9.51 16.78 2.60
CA VAL A 287 8.58 16.50 1.49
C VAL A 287 8.36 17.73 0.60
N CYS A 288 8.23 17.51 -0.71
CA CYS A 288 8.10 18.51 -1.77
C CYS A 288 9.29 19.48 -1.92
N ARG A 289 10.40 19.33 -1.19
CA ARG A 289 11.56 20.19 -1.36
C ARG A 289 12.27 19.93 -2.68
N LYS A 290 12.40 20.98 -3.49
CA LYS A 290 13.02 20.92 -4.83
C LYS A 290 14.55 21.04 -4.81
N ASP A 291 15.16 21.29 -3.65
CA ASP A 291 16.61 21.40 -3.48
C ASP A 291 17.28 20.07 -3.05
N GLY A 292 16.59 18.95 -3.31
CA GLY A 292 17.09 17.57 -3.15
C GLY A 292 17.13 17.07 -1.71
N TYR A 293 16.55 17.79 -0.74
CA TYR A 293 16.45 17.29 0.64
C TYR A 293 15.25 16.37 0.85
N ASN A 294 14.34 16.22 -0.11
CA ASN A 294 13.21 15.31 -0.07
C ASN A 294 13.61 13.82 -0.22
N VAL A 295 14.81 13.45 0.24
CA VAL A 295 15.39 12.12 0.05
C VAL A 295 15.52 11.33 1.35
N SER A 296 15.43 10.02 1.25
CA SER A 296 15.71 9.04 2.31
C SER A 296 16.42 7.80 1.77
N VAL A 297 17.00 7.01 2.67
CA VAL A 297 17.77 5.79 2.36
C VAL A 297 17.38 4.67 3.31
N SER A 298 17.23 3.45 2.79
CA SER A 298 17.10 2.23 3.60
C SER A 298 18.05 1.13 3.13
N THR A 299 18.64 0.41 4.08
CA THR A 299 19.47 -0.77 3.82
C THR A 299 18.66 -2.07 3.91
N PRO A 300 19.17 -3.21 3.41
CA PRO A 300 18.59 -4.51 3.70
C PRO A 300 18.44 -4.74 5.20
N PHE A 301 17.23 -5.07 5.60
CA PHE A 301 16.85 -5.31 6.99
C PHE A 301 15.78 -6.42 7.05
N ALA A 302 15.47 -6.96 8.22
CA ALA A 302 14.41 -7.97 8.34
C ALA A 302 13.01 -7.36 8.21
N GLN A 303 12.80 -6.15 8.76
CA GLN A 303 11.53 -5.42 8.66
C GLN A 303 11.60 -4.29 7.63
N GLN A 304 11.99 -4.58 6.38
CA GLN A 304 12.27 -3.55 5.36
C GLN A 304 11.06 -2.64 5.08
N MET A 305 9.85 -3.19 5.12
CA MET A 305 8.63 -2.40 4.96
C MET A 305 8.47 -1.35 6.07
N LEU A 306 8.65 -1.75 7.33
CA LEU A 306 8.55 -0.83 8.47
C LEU A 306 9.68 0.21 8.44
N LEU A 307 10.88 -0.19 8.05
CA LEU A 307 12.02 0.72 7.87
C LEU A 307 11.73 1.76 6.78
N ALA A 308 11.29 1.35 5.58
CA ALA A 308 10.94 2.30 4.54
C ALA A 308 9.79 3.25 4.96
N ALA A 309 8.79 2.72 5.68
CA ALA A 309 7.73 3.54 6.26
C ALA A 309 8.27 4.55 7.30
N HIS A 310 9.21 4.14 8.14
CA HIS A 310 9.90 5.00 9.11
C HIS A 310 10.61 6.16 8.43
N GLU A 311 11.42 5.87 7.41
CA GLU A 311 12.18 6.89 6.70
C GLU A 311 11.31 7.90 5.94
N MET A 312 10.22 7.42 5.34
CA MET A 312 9.21 8.28 4.72
C MET A 312 8.45 9.10 5.77
N GLY A 313 8.24 8.54 6.97
CA GLY A 313 7.66 9.22 8.14
C GLY A 313 8.49 10.43 8.54
N HIS A 314 9.82 10.28 8.59
CA HIS A 314 10.74 11.39 8.77
C HIS A 314 10.62 12.44 7.67
N ASN A 315 10.61 12.08 6.38
CA ASN A 315 10.43 13.07 5.30
C ASN A 315 9.11 13.87 5.46
N LEU A 316 8.07 13.23 6.00
CA LEU A 316 6.78 13.83 6.35
C LEU A 316 6.74 14.50 7.73
N GLY A 317 7.88 14.60 8.41
CA GLY A 317 8.07 15.44 9.58
C GLY A 317 7.89 14.74 10.93
N ALA A 318 7.64 13.44 10.97
CA ALA A 318 7.64 12.69 12.23
C ALA A 318 9.05 12.68 12.83
N VAL A 319 9.14 12.85 14.14
CA VAL A 319 10.34 12.61 14.94
C VAL A 319 10.28 11.19 15.52
N HIS A 320 11.37 10.74 16.16
CA HIS A 320 11.33 9.49 16.90
C HIS A 320 10.36 9.55 18.07
N ASP A 321 9.75 8.42 18.40
CA ASP A 321 8.74 8.33 19.46
C ASP A 321 9.31 8.52 20.88
N ASP A 322 10.63 8.51 21.05
CA ASP A 322 11.32 8.87 22.29
C ASP A 322 11.84 10.32 22.33
N ASP A 323 11.53 11.13 21.31
CA ASP A 323 11.85 12.56 21.32
C ASP A 323 11.15 13.27 22.48
N ALA A 324 11.80 14.29 23.04
CA ALA A 324 11.28 15.03 24.20
C ALA A 324 9.95 15.76 23.93
N SER A 325 9.54 15.90 22.66
CA SER A 325 8.25 16.45 22.26
C SER A 325 7.11 15.41 22.21
N CYS A 326 7.41 14.12 22.38
CA CYS A 326 6.46 13.02 22.30
C CYS A 326 6.23 12.34 23.66
N GLU A 327 5.08 11.68 23.81
CA GLU A 327 4.92 10.61 24.81
C GLU A 327 5.54 9.33 24.26
N VAL A 328 6.32 8.63 25.08
CA VAL A 328 7.11 7.48 24.62
C VAL A 328 6.22 6.28 24.28
N GLU A 329 6.28 5.84 23.03
CA GLU A 329 5.64 4.62 22.54
C GLU A 329 6.72 3.70 21.91
N TYR A 330 6.93 2.51 22.48
CA TYR A 330 8.09 1.65 22.19
C TYR A 330 7.94 0.71 21.00
N ASP A 331 6.74 0.58 20.46
CA ASP A 331 6.35 -0.44 19.47
C ASP A 331 5.75 0.17 18.20
N LYS A 332 5.92 1.48 17.99
CA LYS A 332 5.35 2.20 16.85
C LYS A 332 6.38 2.37 15.74
N VAL A 333 5.89 2.67 14.53
CA VAL A 333 6.73 2.78 13.34
C VAL A 333 7.91 3.74 13.54
N MET A 334 7.75 4.83 14.31
CA MET A 334 8.80 5.83 14.55
C MET A 334 9.65 5.57 15.80
N TRP A 335 9.55 4.38 16.40
CA TRP A 335 10.49 3.96 17.44
C TRP A 335 11.89 3.82 16.84
N PRO A 336 12.95 4.41 17.44
CA PRO A 336 14.29 4.46 16.85
C PRO A 336 15.01 3.12 16.72
N ASN A 337 14.52 2.08 17.40
CA ASN A 337 15.07 0.71 17.34
C ASN A 337 14.05 -0.23 16.72
N ILE A 338 13.93 -0.22 15.39
CA ILE A 338 12.98 -1.08 14.68
C ILE A 338 13.35 -2.54 14.93
N SER A 339 12.35 -3.34 15.28
CA SER A 339 12.51 -4.75 15.62
C SER A 339 11.27 -5.55 15.25
N SER A 340 11.27 -6.83 15.59
CA SER A 340 10.08 -7.69 15.47
C SER A 340 8.95 -7.31 16.45
N ALA A 341 9.18 -6.42 17.42
CA ALA A 341 8.13 -5.88 18.27
C ALA A 341 7.46 -4.64 17.67
N THR A 342 8.01 -4.08 16.59
CA THR A 342 7.47 -2.87 15.95
C THR A 342 6.19 -3.22 15.19
N SER A 343 5.09 -2.59 15.60
CA SER A 343 3.81 -2.62 14.88
C SER A 343 3.84 -1.74 13.63
N SER A 344 2.90 -1.97 12.71
CA SER A 344 2.66 -1.09 11.56
C SER A 344 1.88 0.19 11.90
N GLU A 345 1.74 0.52 13.18
CA GLU A 345 1.00 1.71 13.62
C GLU A 345 1.94 2.88 13.89
N PHE A 346 1.54 4.07 13.45
CA PHE A 346 2.19 5.30 13.86
C PHE A 346 1.61 5.81 15.20
N SER A 347 2.50 6.32 16.06
CA SER A 347 2.16 6.96 17.33
C SER A 347 1.24 8.17 17.15
N GLY A 348 0.62 8.61 18.25
CA GLY A 348 -0.14 9.87 18.24
C GLY A 348 0.74 11.07 17.90
N CYS A 349 2.00 11.06 18.35
CA CYS A 349 2.97 12.13 18.05
C CYS A 349 3.27 12.21 16.55
N SER A 350 3.57 11.06 15.93
CA SER A 350 3.85 10.94 14.51
C SER A 350 2.65 11.36 13.65
N LYS A 351 1.44 10.94 14.02
CA LYS A 351 0.20 11.36 13.35
C LYS A 351 0.03 12.87 13.34
N ASN A 352 0.28 13.53 14.47
CA ASN A 352 0.18 14.98 14.56
C ASN A 352 1.22 15.71 13.68
N ALA A 353 2.41 15.14 13.52
CA ALA A 353 3.47 15.70 12.68
C ALA A 353 3.22 15.51 11.18
N ILE A 354 2.72 14.33 10.78
CA ILE A 354 2.51 13.93 9.38
C ILE A 354 1.25 14.58 8.79
N MET A 355 0.12 14.59 9.51
CA MET A 355 -1.17 15.02 8.97
C MET A 355 -1.17 16.41 8.30
N PRO A 356 -0.48 17.44 8.82
CA PRO A 356 -0.37 18.73 8.13
C PRO A 356 0.34 18.65 6.76
N LYS A 357 1.25 17.68 6.55
CA LYS A 357 2.03 17.54 5.31
C LYS A 357 1.26 16.94 4.15
N LEU A 358 0.15 16.27 4.42
CA LEU A 358 -0.75 15.78 3.37
C LEU A 358 -1.29 16.93 2.50
N SER A 359 -1.35 18.15 3.04
CA SER A 359 -1.75 19.36 2.30
C SER A 359 -0.60 20.04 1.54
N ALA A 360 0.59 19.45 1.50
CA ALA A 360 1.70 20.02 0.74
C ALA A 360 1.38 20.06 -0.76
N SER A 361 1.82 21.12 -1.44
CA SER A 361 1.34 21.46 -2.79
C SER A 361 1.78 20.49 -3.89
N CYS A 362 2.78 19.66 -3.64
CA CYS A 362 3.19 18.63 -4.60
C CYS A 362 2.32 17.38 -4.53
N ASN A 363 1.53 17.20 -3.46
CA ASN A 363 0.58 16.11 -3.34
C ASN A 363 -0.66 16.42 -4.18
N LEU A 364 -1.19 15.39 -4.82
CA LEU A 364 -2.43 15.48 -5.58
C LEU A 364 -3.63 15.28 -4.66
N ASP A 365 -4.73 15.97 -4.95
CA ASP A 365 -6.04 15.55 -4.47
C ASP A 365 -6.36 14.16 -5.07
N ASN A 366 -6.87 13.22 -4.28
CA ASN A 366 -7.52 12.01 -4.80
C ASN A 366 -9.02 12.27 -4.97
N ILE A 367 -9.55 12.37 -6.19
CA ILE A 367 -10.97 12.65 -6.46
C ILE A 367 -11.52 11.53 -7.34
N ASP A 368 -12.57 10.85 -6.87
CA ASP A 368 -13.24 9.78 -7.59
C ASP A 368 -14.20 10.37 -8.63
N LEU A 369 -13.89 10.14 -9.90
CA LEU A 369 -14.76 10.42 -11.03
C LEU A 369 -15.26 9.11 -11.63
N GLY A 370 -16.44 9.14 -12.25
CA GLY A 370 -16.95 8.00 -13.01
C GLY A 370 -17.51 8.44 -14.35
N ILE A 371 -17.20 7.70 -15.42
CA ILE A 371 -17.75 7.94 -16.76
C ILE A 371 -18.80 6.90 -17.13
N SER A 372 -19.85 7.35 -17.80
CA SER A 372 -20.93 6.49 -18.29
C SER A 372 -21.41 6.94 -19.67
N LEU A 373 -21.85 5.97 -20.47
CA LEU A 373 -22.33 6.19 -21.82
C LEU A 373 -23.80 5.78 -21.92
N SER A 374 -24.59 6.52 -22.69
CA SER A 374 -25.97 6.14 -23.01
C SER A 374 -26.41 6.68 -24.36
N VAL A 375 -27.30 5.97 -25.05
CA VAL A 375 -27.95 6.49 -26.27
C VAL A 375 -29.23 7.20 -25.87
N THR A 376 -29.29 8.52 -26.11
CA THR A 376 -30.44 9.35 -25.71
C THR A 376 -31.44 9.58 -26.83
N GLN A 377 -30.99 9.54 -28.09
CA GLN A 377 -31.85 9.66 -29.27
C GLN A 377 -31.38 8.75 -30.40
N GLN A 378 -32.32 8.30 -31.23
CA GLN A 378 -32.03 7.49 -32.41
C GLN A 378 -32.98 7.81 -33.56
N SER A 379 -32.46 7.83 -34.79
CA SER A 379 -33.22 7.96 -36.03
C SER A 379 -32.85 6.86 -37.01
N LEU A 380 -33.67 5.82 -37.09
CA LEU A 380 -33.46 4.72 -38.06
C LEU A 380 -33.49 5.20 -39.50
N LYS A 381 -34.34 6.20 -39.82
CA LYS A 381 -34.44 6.75 -41.19
C LYS A 381 -33.19 7.53 -41.61
N LYS A 382 -32.58 8.28 -40.68
CA LYS A 382 -31.38 9.08 -40.94
C LYS A 382 -30.08 8.35 -40.62
N LYS A 383 -30.17 7.16 -40.02
CA LYS A 383 -29.05 6.38 -39.49
C LYS A 383 -28.20 7.19 -38.49
N THR A 384 -28.88 7.96 -37.64
CA THR A 384 -28.23 8.81 -36.63
C THR A 384 -28.56 8.37 -35.22
N ARG A 385 -27.61 8.56 -34.31
CA ARG A 385 -27.77 8.36 -32.87
C ARG A 385 -27.12 9.49 -32.11
N THR A 386 -27.71 9.85 -30.97
CA THR A 386 -27.11 10.78 -30.02
C THR A 386 -26.62 9.97 -28.82
N VAL A 387 -25.30 9.99 -28.62
CA VAL A 387 -24.64 9.36 -27.48
C VAL A 387 -24.34 10.44 -26.45
N ARG A 388 -24.74 10.18 -25.20
CA ARG A 388 -24.43 11.02 -24.05
C ARG A 388 -23.23 10.46 -23.32
N VAL A 389 -22.22 11.31 -23.15
CA VAL A 389 -21.06 11.09 -22.28
C VAL A 389 -21.33 11.81 -20.97
N SER A 390 -21.50 11.07 -19.88
CA SER A 390 -21.75 11.62 -18.54
C SER A 390 -20.56 11.33 -17.64
N VAL A 391 -19.91 12.40 -17.17
CA VAL A 391 -18.85 12.33 -16.16
C VAL A 391 -19.41 12.79 -14.83
N ASN A 392 -19.36 11.91 -13.83
CA ASN A 392 -19.85 12.12 -12.47
C ASN A 392 -18.65 12.34 -11.54
N ASN A 393 -18.78 13.26 -10.59
CA ASN A 393 -17.84 13.40 -9.49
C ASN A 393 -18.46 12.76 -8.23
N ASN A 394 -17.91 11.63 -7.83
CA ASN A 394 -18.37 10.82 -6.70
C ASN A 394 -17.75 11.29 -5.37
N ASP A 395 -16.80 12.23 -5.40
CA ASP A 395 -16.28 12.85 -4.18
C ASP A 395 -17.34 13.78 -3.57
N THR A 396 -17.51 13.66 -2.25
CA THR A 396 -18.56 14.38 -1.51
C THR A 396 -18.12 15.75 -1.00
N LEU A 397 -16.81 16.05 -1.06
CA LEU A 397 -16.20 17.22 -0.42
C LEU A 397 -15.53 18.17 -1.41
N ARG A 398 -15.07 17.68 -2.58
CA ARG A 398 -14.17 18.40 -3.48
C ARG A 398 -14.67 18.47 -4.91
N SER A 399 -14.37 19.59 -5.56
CA SER A 399 -14.59 19.76 -6.99
C SER A 399 -13.40 19.24 -7.79
N ALA A 400 -13.66 18.44 -8.83
CA ALA A 400 -12.68 18.12 -9.85
C ALA A 400 -12.54 19.29 -10.83
N ARG A 401 -11.32 19.61 -11.27
CA ARG A 401 -11.02 20.72 -12.18
C ARG A 401 -10.26 20.24 -13.39
N ALA A 402 -10.44 20.92 -14.52
CA ALA A 402 -9.82 20.56 -15.79
C ALA A 402 -10.10 19.09 -16.16
N VAL A 403 -11.36 18.67 -16.00
CA VAL A 403 -11.78 17.31 -16.29
C VAL A 403 -11.95 17.15 -17.79
N VAL A 404 -11.28 16.15 -18.37
CA VAL A 404 -11.33 15.86 -19.80
C VAL A 404 -11.79 14.43 -20.01
N SER A 405 -12.63 14.20 -21.04
CA SER A 405 -12.92 12.86 -21.54
C SER A 405 -12.33 12.66 -22.94
N VAL A 406 -11.76 11.48 -23.17
CA VAL A 406 -11.28 11.03 -24.47
C VAL A 406 -12.20 9.94 -24.98
N ASN A 407 -12.83 10.19 -26.12
CA ASN A 407 -13.87 9.36 -26.70
C ASN A 407 -13.37 8.81 -28.04
N ARG A 408 -13.13 7.51 -28.10
CA ARG A 408 -12.64 6.80 -29.29
C ARG A 408 -13.80 6.11 -29.98
N PHE A 409 -13.90 6.29 -31.29
CA PHE A 409 -14.95 5.70 -32.12
C PHE A 409 -14.40 4.63 -33.04
N SER A 410 -15.23 3.65 -33.36
CA SER A 410 -14.95 2.73 -34.46
C SER A 410 -14.84 3.50 -35.80
N THR A 411 -14.00 3.04 -36.73
CA THR A 411 -13.66 3.76 -37.97
C THR A 411 -14.85 4.17 -38.84
N ASP A 412 -15.97 3.46 -38.74
CA ASP A 412 -17.16 3.72 -39.54
C ASP A 412 -18.18 4.63 -38.84
N THR A 413 -17.93 5.02 -37.59
CA THR A 413 -18.78 5.95 -36.82
C THR A 413 -18.28 7.38 -36.97
N ILE A 414 -19.12 8.25 -37.53
CA ILE A 414 -18.73 9.62 -37.90
C ILE A 414 -19.51 10.64 -37.06
N PRO A 415 -18.85 11.51 -36.29
CA PRO A 415 -19.51 12.64 -35.65
C PRO A 415 -20.12 13.61 -36.67
N LEU A 416 -21.40 13.92 -36.51
CA LEU A 416 -22.15 14.84 -37.39
C LEU A 416 -21.93 16.31 -37.02
N ALA A 417 -21.66 16.57 -35.75
CA ALA A 417 -21.28 17.87 -35.24
C ALA A 417 -20.31 17.68 -34.06
N ILE A 418 -19.35 18.61 -33.94
CA ILE A 418 -18.42 18.64 -32.81
C ILE A 418 -19.00 19.60 -31.77
N PRO A 419 -19.31 19.16 -30.54
CA PRO A 419 -19.75 20.05 -29.48
C PRO A 419 -18.70 21.14 -29.21
N SER A 420 -19.15 22.34 -28.81
CA SER A 420 -18.23 23.48 -28.61
C SER A 420 -17.13 23.25 -27.55
N ALA A 421 -17.35 22.31 -26.64
CA ALA A 421 -16.39 21.92 -25.62
C ALA A 421 -15.42 20.81 -26.08
N CYS A 422 -15.52 20.35 -27.33
CA CYS A 422 -14.75 19.21 -27.83
C CYS A 422 -13.90 19.58 -29.05
N SER A 423 -12.84 18.79 -29.25
CA SER A 423 -12.04 18.75 -30.46
C SER A 423 -11.99 17.32 -31.00
N TYR A 424 -12.02 17.16 -32.33
CA TYR A 424 -12.06 15.85 -32.99
C TYR A 424 -10.93 15.72 -34.01
N PHE A 425 -10.17 14.64 -33.91
CA PHE A 425 -9.10 14.33 -34.85
C PHE A 425 -9.01 12.81 -35.08
N ALA A 426 -8.90 12.41 -36.35
CA ALA A 426 -8.94 11.02 -36.78
C ALA A 426 -10.23 10.29 -36.32
N ASP A 427 -10.13 9.50 -35.26
CA ASP A 427 -11.17 8.67 -34.65
C ASP A 427 -11.39 9.00 -33.17
N THR A 428 -10.78 10.08 -32.67
CA THR A 428 -10.74 10.43 -31.26
C THR A 428 -11.30 11.84 -31.04
N MET A 429 -12.28 11.95 -30.14
CA MET A 429 -12.83 13.22 -29.68
C MET A 429 -12.50 13.48 -28.22
N THR A 430 -11.80 14.58 -27.97
CA THR A 430 -11.45 15.06 -26.64
C THR A 430 -12.43 16.14 -26.23
N CYS A 431 -13.08 16.00 -25.08
CA CYS A 431 -14.10 16.91 -24.58
C CYS A 431 -13.75 17.46 -23.20
N ASP A 432 -13.79 18.79 -23.05
CA ASP A 432 -13.57 19.50 -21.79
C ASP A 432 -14.87 19.58 -20.98
N HIS A 433 -14.86 19.02 -19.77
CA HIS A 433 -15.96 19.10 -18.80
C HIS A 433 -15.75 20.22 -17.77
N GLY A 434 -14.62 20.92 -17.81
CA GLY A 434 -14.31 22.07 -16.96
C GLY A 434 -14.17 21.69 -15.49
N THR A 435 -14.97 22.32 -14.63
CA THR A 435 -15.01 22.03 -13.19
C THR A 435 -16.31 21.30 -12.86
N ILE A 436 -16.19 20.10 -12.27
CA ILE A 436 -17.32 19.32 -11.79
C ILE A 436 -17.38 19.43 -10.26
N PRO A 437 -18.37 20.12 -9.67
CA PRO A 437 -18.53 20.19 -8.22
C PRO A 437 -18.64 18.82 -7.56
N ALA A 438 -18.44 18.76 -6.23
CA ALA A 438 -18.67 17.56 -5.44
C ALA A 438 -20.10 17.05 -5.63
N ASN A 439 -20.30 15.74 -5.76
CA ASN A 439 -21.59 15.09 -6.02
C ASN A 439 -22.37 15.65 -7.24
N ALA A 440 -21.67 16.16 -8.25
CA ALA A 440 -22.28 16.69 -9.47
C ALA A 440 -21.83 15.89 -10.68
N LYS A 441 -22.51 16.11 -11.82
CA LYS A 441 -22.13 15.53 -13.10
C LYS A 441 -22.18 16.54 -14.23
N HIS A 442 -21.40 16.30 -15.28
CA HIS A 442 -21.43 17.07 -16.52
C HIS A 442 -21.67 16.13 -17.70
N GLU A 443 -22.61 16.49 -18.56
CA GLU A 443 -23.08 15.66 -19.68
C GLU A 443 -22.82 16.36 -21.00
N ILE A 444 -22.27 15.63 -21.97
CA ILE A 444 -22.06 16.09 -23.35
C ILE A 444 -22.77 15.13 -24.30
N ASP A 445 -23.64 15.67 -25.15
CA ASP A 445 -24.34 14.91 -26.18
C ASP A 445 -23.58 15.01 -27.52
N ILE A 446 -23.35 13.86 -28.15
CA ILE A 446 -22.62 13.71 -29.41
C ILE A 446 -23.57 13.10 -30.44
N GLU A 447 -23.86 13.82 -31.52
CA GLU A 447 -24.65 13.28 -32.63
C GLU A 447 -23.72 12.56 -33.63
N LEU A 448 -24.01 11.29 -33.87
CA LEU A 448 -23.22 10.37 -34.68
C LEU A 448 -24.05 9.86 -35.87
N SER A 449 -23.40 9.76 -37.03
CA SER A 449 -23.85 8.91 -38.14
C SER A 449 -23.27 7.53 -37.94
N VAL A 450 -24.13 6.51 -37.87
CA VAL A 450 -23.73 5.15 -37.53
C VAL A 450 -24.18 4.19 -38.63
N PRO A 451 -23.31 3.33 -39.17
CA PRO A 451 -23.69 2.35 -40.18
C PRO A 451 -24.69 1.33 -39.62
N GLU A 452 -25.53 0.78 -40.51
CA GLU A 452 -26.42 -0.34 -40.17
C GLU A 452 -25.64 -1.66 -40.19
N GLY A 453 -25.65 -2.36 -39.06
CA GLY A 453 -24.98 -3.66 -38.90
C GLY A 453 -23.52 -3.54 -38.42
N GLY A 454 -23.02 -4.63 -37.84
CA GLY A 454 -21.72 -4.68 -37.16
C GLY A 454 -21.73 -4.03 -35.78
N GLU A 455 -20.77 -4.41 -34.94
CA GLU A 455 -20.54 -3.73 -33.66
C GLU A 455 -19.91 -2.36 -33.94
N GLN A 456 -20.45 -1.32 -33.30
CA GLN A 456 -19.95 0.05 -33.42
C GLN A 456 -19.61 0.53 -32.03
N MET A 457 -18.39 0.23 -31.61
CA MET A 457 -17.91 0.55 -30.28
C MET A 457 -17.56 2.04 -30.17
N ILE A 458 -18.02 2.64 -29.09
CA ILE A 458 -17.44 3.84 -28.49
C ILE A 458 -16.77 3.43 -27.18
N THR A 459 -15.55 3.91 -26.97
CA THR A 459 -14.86 3.80 -25.67
C THR A 459 -14.52 5.18 -25.19
N SER A 460 -14.92 5.50 -23.97
CA SER A 460 -14.71 6.81 -23.36
C SER A 460 -13.93 6.64 -22.06
N GLU A 461 -12.88 7.45 -21.92
CA GLU A 461 -11.96 7.42 -20.78
C GLU A 461 -11.85 8.82 -20.17
N ILE A 462 -11.66 8.90 -18.86
CA ILE A 462 -11.37 10.15 -18.15
C ILE A 462 -9.84 10.35 -18.14
N GLU A 463 -9.40 11.55 -18.51
CA GLU A 463 -8.02 11.99 -18.31
C GLU A 463 -7.95 12.97 -17.13
N THR A 464 -7.01 12.70 -16.21
CA THR A 464 -6.81 13.50 -14.99
C THR A 464 -5.38 14.03 -14.95
N GLU A 465 -5.18 15.34 -15.10
CA GLU A 465 -3.84 15.96 -15.02
C GLU A 465 -3.56 16.60 -13.65
N THR A 466 -4.59 17.19 -13.04
CA THR A 466 -4.42 18.07 -11.87
C THR A 466 -4.75 17.41 -10.53
N PHE A 467 -5.27 16.19 -10.57
CA PHE A 467 -5.63 15.36 -9.43
C PHE A 467 -5.40 13.89 -9.79
N ALA A 468 -5.43 13.03 -8.79
CA ALA A 468 -5.39 11.59 -8.94
C ALA A 468 -6.80 11.01 -8.80
N ASP A 469 -7.04 9.91 -9.49
CA ASP A 469 -8.22 9.07 -9.28
C ASP A 469 -7.76 7.62 -9.12
N LEU A 470 -7.90 7.08 -7.92
CA LEU A 470 -7.50 5.72 -7.59
C LEU A 470 -8.60 4.69 -7.86
N SER A 471 -9.83 5.13 -8.15
CA SER A 471 -11.01 4.29 -8.40
C SER A 471 -11.07 3.82 -9.86
N VAL A 472 -9.95 3.37 -10.44
CA VAL A 472 -9.77 3.21 -11.90
C VAL A 472 -10.82 2.43 -12.70
N PHE A 473 -11.65 1.59 -12.06
CA PHE A 473 -12.65 0.78 -12.74
C PHE A 473 -13.84 1.58 -13.31
N ASN A 474 -14.12 2.77 -12.78
CA ASN A 474 -15.17 3.64 -13.29
C ASN A 474 -14.64 4.78 -14.19
N ASN A 475 -13.33 4.80 -14.47
CA ASN A 475 -12.68 5.82 -15.31
C ASN A 475 -12.79 5.53 -16.81
N SER A 476 -13.34 4.38 -17.20
CA SER A 476 -13.60 4.01 -18.59
C SER A 476 -14.98 3.39 -18.74
N ALA A 477 -15.62 3.68 -19.87
CA ALA A 477 -16.88 3.05 -20.28
C ALA A 477 -16.81 2.72 -21.76
N SER A 478 -17.33 1.54 -22.15
CA SER A 478 -17.41 1.13 -23.54
C SER A 478 -18.82 0.64 -23.86
N MET A 479 -19.31 0.97 -25.06
CA MET A 479 -20.68 0.64 -25.47
C MET A 479 -20.72 0.35 -26.98
N ASP A 480 -21.43 -0.72 -27.36
CA ASP A 480 -21.88 -0.89 -28.75
C ASP A 480 -23.07 0.03 -29.02
N ILE A 481 -22.83 1.05 -29.83
CA ILE A 481 -23.83 2.05 -30.22
C ILE A 481 -25.00 1.40 -30.99
N ASN A 482 -24.74 0.29 -31.71
CA ASN A 482 -25.76 -0.42 -32.48
C ASN A 482 -26.70 -1.23 -31.59
N ASN A 483 -26.19 -1.78 -30.49
CA ASN A 483 -26.93 -2.55 -29.50
C ASN A 483 -26.63 -2.02 -28.09
N PRO A 484 -27.18 -0.85 -27.71
CA PRO A 484 -26.88 -0.21 -26.44
C PRO A 484 -27.55 -0.98 -25.29
N THR A 485 -26.88 -2.02 -24.79
CA THR A 485 -27.11 -2.51 -23.44
C THR A 485 -26.41 -1.56 -22.47
N ALA A 486 -27.11 -1.15 -21.42
CA ALA A 486 -26.52 -0.37 -20.33
C ALA A 486 -25.42 -1.22 -19.67
N VAL A 487 -24.17 -1.03 -20.06
CA VAL A 487 -23.02 -1.48 -19.28
C VAL A 487 -22.73 -0.35 -18.32
N GLU A 488 -23.35 -0.41 -17.14
CA GLU A 488 -22.94 0.44 -16.03
C GLU A 488 -21.49 0.08 -15.69
N ALA A 489 -20.61 1.09 -15.60
CA ALA A 489 -19.32 0.91 -14.96
C ALA A 489 -19.58 0.30 -13.58
N ALA A 490 -18.81 -0.71 -13.18
CA ALA A 490 -19.04 -1.49 -11.98
C ALA A 490 -19.04 -0.60 -10.72
N ASP A 491 -20.20 -0.08 -10.34
CA ASP A 491 -20.44 0.57 -9.06
C ASP A 491 -20.67 -0.53 -8.02
N ASN A 492 -19.65 -0.75 -7.19
CA ASN A 492 -19.66 -1.79 -6.18
C ASN A 492 -20.23 -1.27 -4.85
N SER A 493 -21.35 -0.55 -4.90
CA SER A 493 -22.01 -0.01 -3.72
C SER A 493 -23.52 -0.29 -3.72
N THR A 494 -23.93 -1.55 -3.52
CA THR A 494 -25.18 -1.89 -2.82
C THR A 494 -25.33 -3.41 -2.62
N THR A 495 -25.11 -3.87 -1.40
CA THR A 495 -25.73 -5.12 -0.91
C THR A 495 -26.46 -4.85 0.40
N GLN A 496 -27.71 -4.38 0.29
CA GLN A 496 -28.72 -4.67 1.30
C GLN A 496 -30.00 -5.21 0.67
N ALA A 497 -30.25 -6.48 1.00
CA ALA A 497 -31.52 -7.17 1.22
C ALA A 497 -32.63 -7.06 0.15
N ASN A 498 -32.98 -8.20 -0.46
CA ASN A 498 -34.20 -8.96 -0.10
C ASN A 498 -34.31 -10.27 -0.87
N ALA A 499 -34.52 -11.39 -0.18
CA ALA A 499 -35.16 -12.57 -0.75
C ALA A 499 -36.01 -13.27 0.32
N GLN A 500 -37.27 -12.84 0.40
CA GLN A 500 -38.35 -13.61 1.02
C GLN A 500 -39.10 -14.43 -0.04
N SER A 501 -39.67 -15.54 0.45
CA SER A 501 -40.60 -16.49 -0.17
C SER A 501 -39.94 -17.66 -0.92
N GLY A 502 -40.31 -18.92 -0.68
CA GLY A 502 -41.31 -19.48 0.22
C GLY A 502 -41.22 -21.01 0.24
N GLY A 503 -41.66 -21.62 1.34
CA GLY A 503 -41.65 -23.07 1.50
C GLY A 503 -42.41 -23.50 2.76
N SER A 504 -43.74 -23.53 2.63
CA SER A 504 -44.68 -24.10 3.61
C SER A 504 -44.41 -25.59 3.85
N GLY A 505 -44.36 -26.02 5.11
CA GLY A 505 -44.42 -27.42 5.51
C GLY A 505 -44.65 -27.57 7.02
N GLY A 506 -45.91 -27.76 7.41
CA GLY A 506 -46.32 -27.97 8.80
C GLY A 506 -46.23 -29.42 9.28
N GLY A 507 -46.22 -29.56 10.61
CA GLY A 507 -46.29 -30.81 11.38
C GLY A 507 -45.31 -30.71 12.56
N GLY A 508 -45.69 -30.60 13.84
CA GLY A 508 -46.83 -31.17 14.55
C GLY A 508 -46.36 -32.39 15.33
N GLY A 509 -46.14 -32.27 16.65
CA GLY A 509 -46.10 -33.43 17.55
C GLY A 509 -45.00 -33.46 18.62
N SER A 510 -45.38 -33.05 19.84
CA SER A 510 -45.28 -33.80 21.11
C SER A 510 -43.96 -34.33 21.70
N ALA A 511 -43.86 -34.11 23.03
CA ALA A 511 -43.16 -34.89 24.07
C ALA A 511 -41.62 -34.73 24.14
N GLY A 512 -40.98 -34.57 25.29
CA GLY A 512 -41.43 -34.74 26.66
C GLY A 512 -40.39 -34.25 27.68
N ILE A 513 -40.87 -34.15 28.91
CA ILE A 513 -40.20 -33.77 30.16
C ILE A 513 -39.31 -34.91 30.68
N LEU A 514 -38.11 -34.60 31.20
CA LEU A 514 -37.34 -35.34 32.24
C LEU A 514 -36.06 -34.52 32.55
N LEU A 515 -35.90 -33.76 33.65
CA LEU A 515 -35.77 -34.08 35.09
C LEU A 515 -34.49 -34.89 35.49
N PHE A 516 -33.43 -34.15 35.87
CA PHE A 516 -32.69 -34.15 37.18
C PHE A 516 -31.75 -35.30 37.68
N ILE A 517 -30.61 -34.82 38.26
CA ILE A 517 -29.78 -35.28 39.43
C ILE A 517 -28.69 -36.37 39.25
N LEU A 518 -27.42 -36.01 39.56
CA LEU A 518 -26.55 -36.45 40.71
C LEU A 518 -25.09 -35.99 40.44
N LEU A 519 -24.42 -35.06 41.16
CA LEU A 519 -23.87 -34.96 42.54
C LEU A 519 -22.83 -36.02 42.99
N LEU A 520 -21.60 -35.50 43.19
CA LEU A 520 -20.64 -35.68 44.31
C LEU A 520 -19.89 -37.00 44.55
N SER A 521 -18.55 -36.90 44.55
CA SER A 521 -17.61 -37.29 45.64
C SER A 521 -16.19 -36.83 45.22
N LEU A 522 -15.20 -36.48 46.05
CA LEU A 522 -14.99 -36.52 47.49
C LEU A 522 -13.82 -35.56 47.85
N SER A 523 -13.85 -35.05 49.08
CA SER A 523 -13.00 -34.01 49.67
C SER A 523 -11.70 -34.53 50.32
N GLY A 524 -10.77 -33.61 50.60
CA GLY A 524 -9.80 -33.64 51.72
C GLY A 524 -8.35 -33.37 51.29
N VAL A 525 -7.53 -32.52 51.93
CA VAL A 525 -7.52 -32.00 53.31
C VAL A 525 -6.62 -30.74 53.40
N ARG A 526 -7.19 -29.69 54.02
CA ARG A 526 -6.66 -28.68 54.98
C ARG A 526 -5.30 -27.97 54.83
N ASN A 527 -5.42 -26.64 54.90
CA ASN A 527 -4.82 -25.65 55.82
C ASN A 527 -3.30 -25.54 55.95
N LEU A 528 -2.78 -24.32 55.72
CA LEU A 528 -2.34 -23.40 56.78
C LEU A 528 -1.98 -22.02 56.18
N ARG A 529 -2.62 -20.94 56.66
CA ARG A 529 -2.07 -19.57 56.70
C ARG A 529 -1.41 -19.36 58.06
N PRO A 530 -0.37 -18.52 58.13
CA PRO A 530 -0.47 -17.20 58.80
C PRO A 530 0.31 -16.14 57.99
N ALA A 531 0.38 -14.86 58.31
CA ALA A 531 -0.41 -13.88 59.03
C ALA A 531 0.13 -12.51 58.55
N HIS A 532 -0.70 -11.49 58.70
CA HIS A 532 -0.37 -10.08 58.50
C HIS A 532 0.81 -9.63 59.36
N GLU A 533 1.65 -8.74 58.81
CA GLU A 533 2.30 -7.71 59.61
C GLU A 533 2.43 -6.40 58.81
N GLN A 534 1.85 -5.34 59.36
CA GLN A 534 1.97 -3.95 58.92
C GLN A 534 3.11 -3.29 59.70
N HIS A 535 3.98 -2.53 59.05
CA HIS A 535 4.71 -1.39 59.63
C HIS A 535 5.10 -0.46 58.47
N ALA A 536 4.50 0.73 58.36
CA ALA A 536 4.78 1.98 59.08
C ALA A 536 5.93 2.80 58.46
N THR A 537 5.56 4.01 58.09
CA THR A 537 6.29 5.12 57.48
C THR A 537 7.32 5.79 58.41
N LYS A 538 8.46 6.19 57.84
CA LYS A 538 9.40 7.29 58.23
C LYS A 538 10.31 7.48 57.01
N GLY A 539 10.51 8.62 56.36
CA GLY A 539 10.53 9.99 56.83
C GLY A 539 11.96 10.39 57.21
N TYR A 540 12.78 10.85 56.24
CA TYR A 540 13.93 11.75 56.50
C TYR A 540 14.24 12.61 55.27
N ARG A 541 14.29 13.92 55.50
CA ARG A 541 14.86 14.95 54.63
C ARG A 541 16.37 15.02 54.83
N SER A 542 17.12 15.23 53.74
CA SER A 542 18.13 16.28 53.59
C SER A 542 18.55 16.34 52.13
#